data_AF-A0A197JQM9-F1
#
_entry.id   AF-A0A197JQM9-F1
#
_cell.length_a   1.000
_cell.length_b   1.000
_cell.length_c   1.000
_cell.angle_alpha   90.00
_cell.angle_beta   90.00
_cell.angle_gamma   90.00
#
_symmetry.space_group_name_H-M   'P 1'
#
loop_
_entity.id
_entity.type
_entity.pdbx_description
1 polymer ?
#
loop_
_entity_poly.entity_id
_entity_poly.type
_entity_poly.pdbx_seq_one_letter_code
_entity_poly.pdbx_strand_id
1 'polypeptide(L)'
;MSRLPNKPASPPITPPAARKEAILSQINVCSRAIMDLERTGERYVGELQIRSNGSSSQRVFDSTLNNQASRAELYQVRTQICEHALTHGRLIAALSKIDAPLAAELNLALFQKMMRLFDQLRSEVDAYLAERGAGLEKNMVHVDNNGALMAKITTSFNLAAGP
;
A
#
# COMPACT_ATOMS: atom_id res chain seq x y z
N MET A 1 -3.41 -54.76 31.97
CA MET A 1 -2.24 -54.05 31.40
C MET A 1 -2.74 -52.89 30.56
N SER A 2 -2.80 -51.68 31.13
CA SER A 2 -3.27 -50.48 30.43
C SER A 2 -2.12 -49.86 29.64
N ARG A 3 -2.26 -49.77 28.31
CA ARG A 3 -1.31 -49.04 27.45
C ARG A 3 -1.57 -47.54 27.60
N LEU A 4 -0.54 -46.79 27.99
CA LEU A 4 -0.58 -45.33 27.98
C LEU A 4 -0.66 -44.80 26.54
N PRO A 5 -1.43 -43.73 26.27
CA PRO A 5 -1.53 -43.15 24.94
C PRO A 5 -0.21 -42.44 24.57
N ASN A 6 0.26 -42.74 23.36
CA ASN A 6 1.41 -42.08 22.74
C ASN A 6 1.13 -40.58 22.63
N LYS A 7 1.89 -39.77 23.37
CA LYS A 7 1.85 -38.30 23.25
C LYS A 7 2.43 -37.93 21.87
N PRO A 8 1.72 -37.16 21.04
CA PRO A 8 2.25 -36.75 19.74
C PRO A 8 3.53 -35.92 19.96
N ALA A 9 4.57 -36.25 19.18
CA ALA A 9 5.83 -35.53 19.21
C ALA A 9 5.58 -34.06 18.86
N SER A 10 6.08 -33.15 19.71
CA SER A 10 6.06 -31.73 19.40
C SER A 10 6.77 -31.48 18.07
N PRO A 11 6.21 -30.63 17.18
CA PRO A 11 6.85 -30.34 15.91
C PRO A 11 8.24 -29.73 16.12
N PRO A 12 9.20 -30.02 15.23
CA PRO A 12 10.56 -29.49 15.35
C PRO A 12 10.55 -27.97 15.31
N ILE A 13 11.19 -27.35 16.29
CA ILE A 13 11.33 -25.90 16.39
C ILE A 13 12.33 -25.47 15.30
N THR A 14 11.89 -24.70 14.31
CA THR A 14 12.77 -24.13 13.29
C THR A 14 13.83 -23.24 13.96
N PRO A 15 15.13 -23.42 13.65
CA PRO A 15 16.19 -22.58 14.21
C PRO A 15 15.94 -21.09 13.94
N PRO A 16 16.23 -20.19 14.89
CA PRO A 16 16.02 -18.74 14.71
C PRO A 16 16.66 -18.14 13.46
N ALA A 17 17.84 -18.64 13.05
CA ALA A 17 18.53 -18.20 11.84
C ALA A 17 17.75 -18.56 10.55
N ALA A 18 17.31 -19.82 10.40
CA ALA A 18 16.50 -20.25 9.26
C ALA A 18 15.15 -19.51 9.20
N ARG A 19 14.57 -19.21 10.36
CA ARG A 19 13.35 -18.39 10.45
C ARG A 19 13.60 -16.94 9.99
N LYS A 20 14.73 -16.33 10.39
CA LYS A 20 15.12 -14.98 9.95
C LYS A 20 15.27 -14.91 8.44
N GLU A 21 16.00 -15.85 7.84
CA GLU A 21 16.21 -15.92 6.39
C GLU A 21 14.90 -16.08 5.61
N ALA A 22 13.99 -16.94 6.09
CA ALA A 22 12.67 -17.10 5.48
C ALA A 22 11.84 -15.80 5.50
N ILE A 23 11.88 -15.05 6.60
CA ILE A 23 11.18 -13.76 6.72
C ILE A 23 11.81 -12.73 5.76
N LEU A 24 13.14 -12.64 5.70
CA LEU A 24 13.84 -11.72 4.81
C LEU A 24 13.55 -12.01 3.33
N SER A 25 13.50 -13.30 2.95
CA SER A 25 13.12 -13.69 1.60
C SER A 25 11.72 -13.21 1.23
N GLN A 26 10.74 -13.39 2.13
CA GLN A 26 9.36 -12.93 1.90
C GLN A 26 9.25 -11.40 1.87
N ILE A 27 10.01 -10.69 2.71
CA ILE A 27 10.12 -9.23 2.66
C ILE A 27 10.60 -8.79 1.28
N ASN A 28 11.67 -9.40 0.78
CA ASN A 28 12.24 -9.08 -0.54
C ASN A 28 11.28 -9.38 -1.70
N VAL A 29 10.44 -10.43 -1.58
CA VAL A 29 9.38 -10.70 -2.56
C VAL A 29 8.32 -9.59 -2.54
N CYS A 30 7.84 -9.21 -1.35
CA CYS A 30 6.85 -8.13 -1.22
C CYS A 30 7.40 -6.79 -1.75
N SER A 31 8.64 -6.45 -1.40
CA SER A 31 9.28 -5.21 -1.86
C SER A 31 9.42 -5.15 -3.38
N ARG A 32 9.78 -6.27 -4.03
CA ARG A 32 9.84 -6.33 -5.50
C ARG A 32 8.48 -6.17 -6.15
N ALA A 33 7.47 -6.87 -5.65
CA ALA A 33 6.10 -6.74 -6.15
C ALA A 33 5.59 -5.28 -6.04
N ILE A 34 5.86 -4.62 -4.90
CA ILE A 34 5.53 -3.21 -4.71
C ILE A 34 6.23 -2.33 -5.75
N MET A 35 7.54 -2.52 -5.98
CA MET A 35 8.29 -1.74 -6.98
C MET A 35 7.74 -1.89 -8.40
N ASP A 36 7.38 -3.11 -8.82
CA ASP A 36 6.84 -3.34 -10.15
C ASP A 36 5.43 -2.74 -10.32
N LEU A 37 4.60 -2.82 -9.27
CA LEU A 37 3.31 -2.15 -9.23
C LEU A 37 3.46 -0.63 -9.21
N GLU A 38 4.44 -0.08 -8.49
CA GLU A 38 4.73 1.36 -8.49
C GLU A 38 5.07 1.86 -9.89
N ARG A 39 5.93 1.16 -10.64
CA ARG A 39 6.25 1.53 -12.02
C ARG A 39 4.99 1.57 -12.90
N THR A 40 4.10 0.61 -12.69
CA THR A 40 2.81 0.56 -13.38
C THR A 40 1.90 1.72 -12.96
N GLY A 41 1.84 2.03 -11.67
CA GLY A 41 1.05 3.13 -11.12
C GLY A 41 1.54 4.50 -11.58
N GLU A 42 2.86 4.71 -11.64
CA GLU A 42 3.48 5.94 -12.13
C GLU A 42 3.11 6.22 -13.59
N ARG A 43 3.03 5.17 -14.42
CA ARG A 43 2.53 5.29 -15.81
C ARG A 43 1.10 5.84 -15.84
N TYR A 44 0.18 5.24 -15.08
CA TYR A 44 -1.21 5.73 -15.02
C TYR A 44 -1.32 7.14 -14.43
N VAL A 45 -0.55 7.45 -13.39
CA VAL A 45 -0.49 8.81 -12.83
C VAL A 45 0.00 9.80 -13.90
N GLY A 46 1.00 9.44 -14.71
CA GLY A 46 1.47 10.25 -15.82
C GLY A 46 0.41 10.50 -16.89
N GLU A 47 -0.36 9.47 -17.26
CA GLU A 47 -1.49 9.57 -18.20
C GLU A 47 -2.61 10.48 -17.66
N LEU A 48 -2.85 10.44 -16.34
CA LEU A 48 -3.91 11.19 -15.67
C LEU A 48 -3.47 12.59 -15.21
N GLN A 49 -2.23 13.00 -15.45
CA GLN A 49 -1.77 14.35 -15.16
C GLN A 49 -1.91 15.26 -16.38
N ILE A 50 -2.90 16.16 -16.34
CA ILE A 50 -3.16 17.13 -17.39
C ILE A 50 -2.70 18.53 -16.98
N ARG A 51 -2.43 19.41 -17.96
CA ARG A 51 -2.09 20.81 -17.68
C ARG A 51 -3.35 21.58 -17.27
N SER A 52 -3.23 22.42 -16.24
CA SER A 52 -4.30 23.34 -15.87
C SER A 52 -4.47 24.43 -16.93
N ASN A 53 -5.71 24.80 -17.25
CA ASN A 53 -6.04 25.77 -18.31
C ASN A 53 -5.60 27.23 -18.02
N GLY A 54 -4.87 27.49 -16.92
CA GLY A 54 -4.45 28.84 -16.52
C GLY A 54 -2.96 29.02 -16.24
N SER A 55 -2.15 27.97 -16.26
CA SER A 55 -0.69 28.10 -16.11
C SER A 55 0.04 26.95 -16.80
N SER A 56 1.16 27.26 -17.46
CA SER A 56 1.94 26.26 -18.21
C SER A 56 2.66 25.25 -17.31
N SER A 57 2.76 25.53 -16.01
CA SER A 57 3.55 24.74 -15.05
C SER A 57 2.70 23.88 -14.12
N GLN A 58 1.42 24.20 -13.90
CA GLN A 58 0.58 23.45 -12.96
C GLN A 58 -0.06 22.23 -13.64
N ARG A 59 0.23 21.03 -13.10
CA ARG A 59 -0.44 19.79 -13.47
C ARG A 59 -1.53 19.47 -12.46
N VAL A 60 -2.67 19.00 -12.95
CA VAL A 60 -3.82 18.57 -12.14
C VAL A 60 -4.20 17.14 -12.53
N PHE A 61 -4.86 16.45 -11.62
CA PHE A 61 -5.38 15.11 -11.88
C PHE A 61 -6.63 15.20 -12.76
N ASP A 62 -6.69 14.39 -13.80
CA ASP A 62 -7.84 14.27 -14.68
C ASP A 62 -8.94 13.42 -14.04
N SER A 63 -9.88 14.10 -13.40
CA SER A 63 -11.08 13.53 -12.79
C SER A 63 -12.24 13.33 -13.78
N THR A 64 -12.10 13.70 -15.06
CA THR A 64 -13.20 13.68 -16.04
C THR A 64 -13.60 12.27 -16.45
N LEU A 65 -14.82 12.03 -16.90
CA LEU A 65 -15.28 10.68 -17.26
C LEU A 65 -14.48 10.01 -18.41
N ASN A 66 -13.77 10.79 -19.23
CA ASN A 66 -13.05 10.28 -20.40
C ASN A 66 -11.96 9.26 -20.03
N ASN A 67 -11.33 9.40 -18.87
CA ASN A 67 -10.24 8.54 -18.41
C ASN A 67 -10.65 7.58 -17.27
N GLN A 68 -11.95 7.28 -17.15
CA GLN A 68 -12.48 6.42 -16.09
C GLN A 68 -11.80 5.04 -16.04
N ALA A 69 -11.52 4.43 -17.18
CA ALA A 69 -10.83 3.13 -17.25
C ALA A 69 -9.43 3.19 -16.63
N SER A 70 -8.59 4.15 -17.03
CA SER A 70 -7.24 4.32 -16.47
C SER A 70 -7.26 4.60 -14.97
N ARG A 71 -8.28 5.29 -14.46
CA ARG A 71 -8.45 5.51 -13.01
C ARG A 71 -8.85 4.25 -12.25
N ALA A 72 -9.72 3.42 -12.84
CA ALA A 72 -10.06 2.13 -12.27
C ALA A 72 -8.82 1.21 -12.19
N GLU A 73 -8.00 1.18 -13.24
CA GLU A 73 -6.74 0.44 -13.25
C GLU A 73 -5.76 0.98 -12.19
N LEU A 74 -5.58 2.30 -12.12
CA LEU A 74 -4.73 2.93 -11.09
C LEU A 74 -5.20 2.57 -9.68
N TYR A 75 -6.51 2.57 -9.43
CA TYR A 75 -7.07 2.16 -8.15
C TYR A 75 -6.78 0.69 -7.83
N GLN A 76 -6.91 -0.22 -8.80
CA GLN A 76 -6.58 -1.63 -8.60
C GLN A 76 -5.10 -1.84 -8.27
N VAL A 77 -4.20 -1.18 -9.01
CA VAL A 77 -2.76 -1.22 -8.76
C VAL A 77 -2.44 -0.75 -7.33
N ARG A 78 -3.03 0.36 -6.90
CA ARG A 78 -2.82 0.90 -5.55
C ARG A 78 -3.40 0.02 -4.44
N THR A 79 -4.50 -0.67 -4.72
CA THR A 79 -5.06 -1.67 -3.82
C THR A 79 -4.08 -2.82 -3.60
N GLN A 80 -3.49 -3.35 -4.68
CA GLN A 80 -2.48 -4.41 -4.61
C GLN A 80 -1.22 -3.95 -3.88
N ILE A 81 -0.75 -2.71 -4.13
CA ILE A 81 0.36 -2.10 -3.40
C ILE A 81 0.06 -2.11 -1.89
N CYS A 82 -1.14 -1.66 -1.49
CA CYS A 82 -1.52 -1.65 -0.07
C CYS A 82 -1.56 -3.06 0.53
N GLU A 83 -2.05 -4.07 -0.20
CA GLU A 83 -2.08 -5.46 0.27
C GLU A 83 -0.69 -6.05 0.48
N HIS A 84 0.22 -5.83 -0.47
CA HIS A 84 1.62 -6.22 -0.31
C HIS A 84 2.29 -5.45 0.83
N ALA A 85 2.00 -4.15 0.98
CA ALA A 85 2.54 -3.34 2.06
C ALA A 85 2.08 -3.86 3.45
N LEU A 86 0.82 -4.28 3.58
CA LEU A 86 0.32 -4.90 4.82
C LEU A 86 1.04 -6.22 5.13
N THR A 87 1.23 -7.05 4.11
CA THR A 87 1.96 -8.31 4.25
C THR A 87 3.40 -8.04 4.68
N HIS A 88 4.06 -7.08 4.03
CA HIS A 88 5.39 -6.61 4.42
C HIS A 88 5.41 -6.11 5.87
N GLY A 89 4.46 -5.27 6.29
CA GLY A 89 4.36 -4.79 7.67
C GLY A 89 4.25 -5.91 8.70
N ARG A 90 3.46 -6.97 8.41
CA ARG A 90 3.37 -8.16 9.27
C ARG A 90 4.71 -8.91 9.36
N LEU A 91 5.43 -9.01 8.24
CA LEU A 91 6.75 -9.64 8.19
C LEU A 91 7.79 -8.82 8.96
N ILE A 92 7.75 -7.50 8.87
CA ILE A 92 8.59 -6.59 9.67
C ILE A 92 8.31 -6.76 11.16
N ALA A 93 7.05 -6.85 11.58
CA ALA A 93 6.69 -7.11 12.97
C ALA A 93 7.13 -8.49 13.47
N ALA A 94 7.26 -9.48 12.57
CA ALA A 94 7.85 -10.77 12.90
C ALA A 94 9.37 -10.70 12.99
N LEU A 95 10.02 -9.96 12.07
CA LEU A 95 11.46 -9.75 12.05
C LEU A 95 11.94 -8.96 13.26
N SER A 96 11.19 -7.97 13.72
CA SER A 96 11.57 -7.12 14.86
C SER A 96 11.72 -7.90 16.17
N LYS A 97 11.04 -9.05 16.29
CA LYS A 97 11.19 -9.99 17.42
C LYS A 97 12.52 -10.77 17.38
N ILE A 98 13.25 -10.71 16.28
CA ILE A 98 14.52 -11.41 16.03
C ILE A 98 15.67 -10.41 15.88
N ASP A 99 15.45 -9.35 15.09
CA ASP A 99 16.42 -8.33 14.72
C ASP A 99 15.70 -6.97 14.54
N ALA A 100 15.53 -6.25 15.64
CA ALA A 100 14.81 -4.98 15.65
C ALA A 100 15.49 -3.87 14.81
N PRO A 101 16.82 -3.68 14.85
CA PRO A 101 17.49 -2.70 14.01
C PRO A 101 17.26 -2.94 12.51
N LEU A 102 17.42 -4.18 12.04
CA LEU A 102 17.20 -4.52 10.63
C LEU A 102 15.74 -4.32 10.23
N ALA A 103 14.79 -4.69 11.10
CA ALA A 103 13.37 -4.47 10.85
C ALA A 103 13.03 -2.98 10.69
N ALA A 104 13.61 -2.10 11.52
CA ALA A 104 13.38 -0.66 11.43
C ALA A 104 13.90 -0.08 10.11
N GLU A 105 15.10 -0.48 9.68
CA GLU A 105 15.71 -0.05 8.42
C GLU A 105 14.84 -0.44 7.21
N LEU A 106 14.41 -1.71 7.16
CA LEU A 106 13.58 -2.22 6.06
C LEU A 106 12.17 -1.61 6.04
N ASN A 107 11.64 -1.19 7.20
CA ASN A 107 10.31 -0.59 7.27
C ASN A 107 10.26 0.87 6.80
N LEU A 108 11.34 1.63 6.99
CA LEU A 108 11.37 3.07 6.70
C LEU A 108 11.03 3.38 5.24
N ALA A 109 11.64 2.64 4.31
CA ALA A 109 11.41 2.83 2.87
C ALA A 109 9.95 2.55 2.49
N LEU A 110 9.33 1.51 3.06
CA LEU A 110 7.92 1.21 2.83
C LEU A 110 7.01 2.29 3.41
N PHE A 111 7.29 2.75 4.63
CA PHE A 111 6.50 3.81 5.27
C PHE A 111 6.48 5.08 4.41
N GLN A 112 7.64 5.54 3.95
CA GLN A 112 7.75 6.70 3.06
C GLN A 112 6.95 6.53 1.76
N LYS A 113 6.95 5.31 1.18
CA LYS A 113 6.14 5.00 0.00
C LYS A 113 4.64 5.10 0.28
N MET A 114 4.18 4.54 1.40
CA MET A 114 2.76 4.59 1.76
C MET A 114 2.28 6.02 2.04
N MET A 115 3.13 6.85 2.63
CA MET A 115 2.83 8.28 2.82
C MET A 115 2.72 9.05 1.50
N ARG A 116 3.61 8.81 0.53
CA ARG A 116 3.49 9.42 -0.81
C ARG A 116 2.19 8.99 -1.50
N LEU A 117 1.83 7.72 -1.39
CA LEU A 117 0.57 7.21 -1.94
C LEU A 117 -0.64 7.89 -1.27
N PHE A 118 -0.61 8.06 0.05
CA PHE A 118 -1.66 8.77 0.79
C PHE A 118 -1.84 10.21 0.29
N ASP A 119 -0.74 10.95 0.12
CA ASP A 119 -0.79 12.32 -0.37
C ASP A 119 -1.34 12.43 -1.79
N GLN A 120 -1.02 11.47 -2.66
CA GLN A 120 -1.60 11.38 -4.00
C GLN A 120 -3.11 11.14 -3.94
N LEU A 121 -3.56 10.16 -3.16
CA LEU A 121 -4.98 9.85 -3.01
C LEU A 121 -5.77 11.06 -2.48
N ARG A 122 -5.20 11.80 -1.53
CA ARG A 122 -5.80 13.04 -1.00
C ARG A 122 -5.96 14.10 -2.08
N SER A 123 -4.89 14.37 -2.85
CA SER A 123 -4.93 15.33 -3.97
C SER A 123 -5.98 14.96 -5.02
N GLU A 124 -6.15 13.66 -5.29
CA GLU A 124 -7.18 13.17 -6.22
C GLU A 124 -8.60 13.35 -5.68
N VAL A 125 -8.83 13.05 -4.40
CA VAL A 125 -10.12 13.32 -3.73
C VAL A 125 -10.47 14.80 -3.85
N ASP A 126 -9.51 15.69 -3.57
CA ASP A 126 -9.71 17.13 -3.69
C ASP A 126 -10.06 17.54 -5.14
N ALA A 127 -9.42 16.92 -6.13
CA ALA A 127 -9.73 17.15 -7.55
C ALA A 127 -11.16 16.71 -7.92
N TYR A 128 -11.62 15.55 -7.45
CA TYR A 128 -12.99 15.09 -7.68
C TYR A 128 -14.02 16.01 -7.01
N LEU A 129 -13.77 16.43 -5.78
CA LEU A 129 -14.69 17.30 -5.02
C LEU A 129 -14.76 18.72 -5.59
N ALA A 130 -13.75 19.15 -6.35
CA ALA A 130 -13.76 20.44 -7.04
C ALA A 130 -14.69 20.46 -8.27
N GLU A 131 -15.10 19.29 -8.80
CA GLU A 131 -16.07 19.21 -9.89
C GLU A 131 -17.49 19.59 -9.45
N ARG A 132 -18.29 20.17 -10.35
CA ARG A 132 -19.67 20.57 -10.09
C ARG A 132 -20.66 19.83 -11.02
N GLY A 133 -21.85 19.50 -10.50
CA GLY A 133 -22.96 18.92 -11.27
C GLY A 133 -22.92 17.39 -11.40
N ALA A 134 -23.64 16.83 -12.39
CA ALA A 134 -23.82 15.38 -12.57
C ALA A 134 -22.50 14.57 -12.77
N GLY A 135 -21.38 15.24 -13.05
CA GLY A 135 -20.05 14.64 -13.05
C GLY A 135 -19.58 14.24 -11.65
N LEU A 136 -19.89 15.04 -10.62
CA LEU A 136 -19.53 14.78 -9.23
C LEU A 136 -20.17 13.48 -8.70
N GLU A 137 -21.47 13.29 -8.94
CA GLU A 137 -22.20 12.07 -8.50
C GLU A 137 -21.59 10.79 -9.09
N LYS A 138 -21.18 10.83 -10.36
CA LYS A 138 -20.50 9.70 -11.01
C LYS A 138 -19.09 9.44 -10.47
N ASN A 139 -18.46 10.48 -9.91
CA ASN A 139 -17.12 10.41 -9.33
C ASN A 139 -17.12 10.05 -7.84
N MET A 140 -18.28 9.98 -7.17
CA MET A 140 -18.37 9.59 -5.75
C MET A 140 -17.77 8.22 -5.46
N VAL A 141 -17.93 7.25 -6.37
CA VAL A 141 -17.30 5.93 -6.21
C VAL A 141 -15.78 6.04 -6.09
N HIS A 142 -15.14 6.94 -6.86
CA HIS A 142 -13.69 7.14 -6.77
C HIS A 142 -13.28 7.85 -5.49
N VAL A 143 -14.08 8.81 -5.02
CA VAL A 143 -13.86 9.46 -3.72
C VAL A 143 -13.93 8.44 -2.58
N ASP A 144 -14.97 7.60 -2.56
CA ASP A 144 -15.15 6.55 -1.56
C ASP A 144 -14.00 5.53 -1.59
N ASN A 145 -13.64 5.08 -2.79
CA ASN A 145 -12.54 4.14 -3.02
C ASN A 145 -11.20 4.69 -2.52
N ASN A 146 -10.88 5.95 -2.87
CA ASN A 146 -9.65 6.60 -2.42
C ASN A 146 -9.69 6.85 -0.91
N GLY A 147 -10.84 7.23 -0.36
CA GLY A 147 -11.09 7.34 1.08
C GLY A 147 -10.78 6.05 1.84
N ALA A 148 -11.26 4.91 1.31
CA ALA A 148 -11.01 3.60 1.91
C ALA A 148 -9.51 3.22 1.89
N LEU A 149 -8.79 3.50 0.80
CA LEU A 149 -7.34 3.26 0.74
C LEU A 149 -6.57 4.17 1.70
N MET A 150 -6.93 5.45 1.78
CA MET A 150 -6.35 6.38 2.75
C MET A 150 -6.55 5.88 4.18
N ALA A 151 -7.76 5.48 4.55
CA ALA A 151 -8.07 4.93 5.87
C ALA A 151 -7.26 3.65 6.17
N LYS A 152 -7.10 2.77 5.18
CA LYS A 152 -6.28 1.55 5.27
C LYS A 152 -4.81 1.90 5.51
N ILE A 153 -4.27 2.88 4.80
CA ILE A 153 -2.90 3.38 5.01
C ILE A 153 -2.76 3.97 6.41
N THR A 154 -3.67 4.85 6.82
CA THR A 154 -3.64 5.46 8.16
C THR A 154 -3.68 4.41 9.26
N THR A 155 -4.62 3.45 9.20
CA THR A 155 -4.76 2.42 10.24
C THR A 155 -3.53 1.51 10.34
N SER A 156 -2.83 1.31 9.23
CA SER A 156 -1.78 0.29 9.14
C SER A 156 -0.36 0.85 9.23
N PHE A 157 -0.19 2.15 8.97
CA PHE A 157 1.10 2.81 8.90
C PHE A 157 1.21 4.07 9.76
N ASN A 158 0.09 4.69 10.20
CA ASN A 158 0.09 5.72 11.24
C ASN A 158 -0.33 5.09 12.58
N LEU A 159 0.36 5.36 13.69
CA LEU A 159 0.98 6.63 14.03
C LEU A 159 2.51 6.57 14.15
N ALA A 160 3.21 7.10 13.14
CA ALA A 160 4.56 7.66 13.27
C ALA A 160 4.53 9.16 13.67
N ALA A 161 3.47 9.57 14.35
CA ALA A 161 3.34 10.80 15.12
C ALA A 161 2.61 10.40 16.42
N GLY A 162 3.37 9.97 17.45
CA GLY A 162 2.89 9.22 18.62
C GLY A 162 2.00 10.00 19.61
N PRO A 163 1.76 9.46 20.83
CA PRO A 163 1.70 10.30 22.03
C PRO A 163 3.10 10.83 22.39
#